data_AF-A0A7W0LBP4-F1
#
_entry.id   AF-A0A7W0LBP4-F1
#
_cell.length_a   1.000
_cell.length_b   1.000
_cell.length_c   1.000
_cell.angle_alpha   90.00
_cell.angle_beta   90.00
_cell.angle_gamma   90.00
#
_symmetry.space_group_name_H-M   'P 1'
#
loop_
_entity.id
_entity.type
_entity.pdbx_description
1 polymer ?
#
loop_
_entity_poly.entity_id
_entity_poly.type
_entity_poly.pdbx_seq_one_letter_code
_entity_poly.pdbx_strand_id
1 'polypeptide(L)'
;VPWGSPAFEAGIDEGDVITAMDGKAFTSLAAALKDRKPGDVLAVEFRRPSGQVVKGAVTLRPDPALEAVAVESAGGTLTAAQGAFREAWLGSKAR
;
A
#
# COMPACT_ATOMS: atom_id res chain seq x y z
N VAL A 1 -16.30 -6.27 4.59
CA VAL A 1 -15.16 -5.34 4.32
C VAL A 1 -15.34 -4.03 5.10
N PRO A 2 -14.31 -3.45 5.74
CA PRO A 2 -14.48 -2.22 6.54
C PRO A 2 -14.91 -1.01 5.70
N TRP A 3 -15.89 -0.25 6.19
CA TRP A 3 -16.33 1.01 5.57
C TRP A 3 -15.18 2.02 5.50
N GLY A 4 -15.08 2.74 4.38
CA GLY A 4 -13.98 3.71 4.18
C GLY A 4 -12.59 3.08 4.05
N SER A 5 -12.50 1.78 3.73
CA SER A 5 -11.25 1.14 3.30
C SER A 5 -11.06 1.27 1.78
N PRO A 6 -9.82 1.14 1.26
CA PRO A 6 -9.59 1.11 -0.19
C PRO A 6 -10.41 0.05 -0.94
N ALA A 7 -10.59 -1.12 -0.33
CA ALA A 7 -11.39 -2.20 -0.93
C ALA A 7 -12.87 -1.84 -0.99
N PHE A 8 -13.41 -1.25 0.09
CA PHE A 8 -14.79 -0.78 0.12
C PHE A 8 -15.05 0.32 -0.92
N GLU A 9 -14.15 1.30 -1.03
CA GLU A 9 -14.24 2.37 -2.04
C GLU A 9 -14.18 1.85 -3.49
N ALA A 10 -13.47 0.73 -3.71
CA ALA A 10 -13.41 0.04 -4.99
C ALA A 10 -14.65 -0.83 -5.28
N GLY A 11 -15.62 -0.88 -4.36
CA GLY A 11 -16.85 -1.68 -4.50
C GLY A 11 -16.64 -3.18 -4.31
N ILE A 12 -15.54 -3.58 -3.67
CA ILE A 12 -15.27 -4.96 -3.25
C ILE A 12 -15.99 -5.20 -1.93
N ASP A 13 -16.71 -6.31 -1.85
CA ASP A 13 -17.42 -6.73 -0.65
C ASP A 13 -16.96 -8.09 -0.15
N GLU A 14 -17.47 -8.49 1.00
CA GLU A 14 -17.18 -9.76 1.63
C GLU A 14 -17.68 -10.93 0.76
N GLY A 15 -16.81 -11.92 0.57
CA GLY A 15 -17.07 -13.05 -0.31
C GLY A 15 -16.63 -12.84 -1.76
N ASP A 16 -16.24 -11.63 -2.16
CA ASP A 16 -15.62 -11.41 -3.47
C ASP A 16 -14.23 -12.04 -3.55
N VAL A 17 -13.93 -12.64 -4.69
CA VAL A 17 -12.62 -13.26 -4.96
C VAL A 17 -11.88 -12.43 -6.00
N ILE A 18 -10.80 -11.78 -5.60
CA ILE A 18 -9.94 -11.04 -6.53
C ILE A 18 -9.18 -12.06 -7.42
N THR A 19 -9.35 -11.93 -8.73
CA THR A 19 -8.79 -12.87 -9.72
C THR A 19 -7.61 -12.29 -10.48
N ALA A 20 -7.52 -10.96 -10.60
CA ALA A 20 -6.40 -10.29 -11.26
C ALA A 20 -6.15 -8.89 -10.71
N MET A 21 -4.89 -8.45 -10.81
CA MET A 21 -4.46 -7.07 -10.55
C MET A 21 -3.61 -6.59 -11.72
N ASP A 22 -3.88 -5.39 -12.23
CA ASP A 22 -3.29 -4.83 -13.46
C ASP A 22 -3.30 -5.81 -14.65
N GLY A 23 -4.40 -6.57 -14.78
CA GLY A 23 -4.57 -7.58 -15.83
C GLY A 23 -3.70 -8.83 -15.67
N LYS A 24 -3.00 -8.99 -14.53
CA LYS A 24 -2.15 -10.14 -14.23
C LYS A 24 -2.74 -10.98 -13.10
N ALA A 25 -2.74 -12.30 -13.29
CA ALA A 25 -2.96 -13.24 -12.20
C ALA A 25 -1.80 -13.18 -11.21
N PHE A 26 -2.09 -13.46 -9.95
CA PHE A 26 -1.12 -13.43 -8.86
C PHE A 26 -1.30 -14.66 -7.97
N THR A 27 -0.24 -15.07 -7.30
CA THR A 27 -0.24 -16.23 -6.37
C THR A 27 -0.62 -15.83 -4.96
N SER A 28 -0.31 -14.60 -4.55
CA SER A 28 -0.72 -14.02 -3.28
C SER A 28 -0.86 -12.50 -3.39
N LEU A 29 -1.74 -11.91 -2.57
CA LEU A 29 -1.90 -10.45 -2.48
C LEU A 29 -0.59 -9.77 -2.09
N ALA A 30 0.17 -10.37 -1.15
CA ALA A 30 1.46 -9.84 -0.73
C ALA A 30 2.46 -9.73 -1.90
N ALA A 31 2.51 -10.74 -2.78
CA ALA A 31 3.39 -10.70 -3.94
C ALA A 31 2.97 -9.63 -4.95
N ALA A 32 1.66 -9.43 -5.16
CA ALA A 32 1.13 -8.43 -6.07
C ALA A 32 1.33 -6.99 -5.57
N LEU A 33 1.39 -6.79 -4.25
CA LEU A 33 1.51 -5.48 -3.61
C LEU A 33 2.94 -5.11 -3.23
N LYS A 34 3.89 -6.05 -3.25
CA LYS A 34 5.25 -5.89 -2.72
C LYS A 34 5.98 -4.62 -3.19
N ASP A 35 5.89 -4.31 -4.47
CA ASP A 35 6.62 -3.19 -5.09
C ASP A 35 5.72 -1.94 -5.26
N ARG A 36 4.56 -1.93 -4.60
CA ARG A 36 3.58 -0.85 -4.68
C ARG A 36 3.67 0.04 -3.45
N LYS A 37 3.39 1.31 -3.64
CA LYS A 37 3.44 2.32 -2.59
C LYS A 37 2.06 2.91 -2.32
N PRO A 38 1.84 3.50 -1.13
CA PRO A 38 0.66 4.31 -0.89
C PRO A 38 0.47 5.37 -1.98
N GLY A 39 -0.77 5.55 -2.44
CA GLY A 39 -1.14 6.42 -3.55
C GLY A 39 -1.17 5.73 -4.92
N ASP A 40 -0.59 4.53 -5.06
CA ASP A 40 -0.70 3.78 -6.32
C ASP A 40 -2.16 3.35 -6.56
N VAL A 41 -2.60 3.46 -7.81
CA VAL A 41 -3.91 2.99 -8.27
C VAL A 41 -3.72 1.68 -9.03
N LEU A 42 -4.38 0.63 -8.58
CA LEU A 42 -4.33 -0.71 -9.16
C LEU A 42 -5.65 -1.04 -9.83
N ALA A 43 -5.61 -1.50 -11.07
CA ALA A 43 -6.79 -2.10 -11.69
C ALA A 43 -7.02 -3.48 -11.06
N VAL A 44 -8.23 -3.77 -10.65
CA VAL A 44 -8.59 -5.06 -10.03
C VAL A 44 -9.72 -5.71 -10.79
N GLU A 45 -9.65 -7.04 -10.90
CA GLU A 45 -10.77 -7.86 -11.34
C GLU A 45 -11.16 -8.80 -10.21
N PHE A 46 -12.44 -8.83 -9.88
CA PHE A 46 -12.96 -9.70 -8.82
C PHE A 46 -14.26 -10.36 -9.23
N ARG A 47 -14.48 -11.56 -8.69
CA ARG A 47 -15.66 -12.38 -8.93
C ARG A 47 -16.54 -12.37 -7.69
N ARG A 48 -17.80 -11.99 -7.88
CA ARG A 48 -18.83 -12.04 -6.85
C ARG A 48 -19.29 -13.47 -6.59
N PRO A 49 -19.90 -13.77 -5.43
CA PRO A 49 -20.54 -15.05 -5.17
C PRO A 49 -21.59 -15.45 -6.21
N SER A 50 -22.23 -14.47 -6.87
CA SER A 50 -23.17 -14.69 -7.99
C SER A 50 -22.51 -15.19 -9.28
N GLY A 51 -21.18 -15.22 -9.35
CA GLY A 51 -20.41 -15.52 -10.55
C GLY A 51 -20.12 -14.31 -11.43
N GLN A 52 -20.70 -13.13 -11.13
CA GLN A 52 -20.42 -11.91 -11.86
C GLN A 52 -18.95 -11.50 -11.72
N VAL A 53 -18.29 -11.20 -12.84
CA VAL A 53 -16.94 -10.61 -12.84
C VAL A 53 -17.06 -9.10 -12.97
N VAL A 54 -16.42 -8.39 -12.06
CA VAL A 54 -16.42 -6.92 -11.99
C VAL A 54 -14.98 -6.43 -12.11
N LYS A 55 -14.79 -5.35 -12.86
CA LYS A 55 -13.52 -4.61 -12.91
C LYS A 55 -13.66 -3.33 -12.11
N GLY A 56 -12.66 -3.05 -11.29
CA GLY A 56 -12.60 -1.85 -10.45
C GLY A 56 -11.19 -1.27 -10.40
N ALA A 57 -11.04 -0.21 -9.63
CA ALA A 57 -9.74 0.37 -9.32
C ALA A 57 -9.63 0.57 -7.81
N VAL A 58 -8.49 0.17 -7.24
CA VAL A 58 -8.18 0.32 -5.81
C VAL A 58 -7.03 1.31 -5.68
N THR A 59 -7.21 2.36 -4.88
CA THR A 59 -6.13 3.28 -4.53
C THR A 59 -5.50 2.85 -3.21
N LEU A 60 -4.22 2.49 -3.23
CA LEU A 60 -3.52 2.04 -2.02
C LEU A 60 -3.37 3.18 -1.01
N ARG A 61 -3.56 2.86 0.27
CA ARG A 61 -3.31 3.79 1.38
C ARG A 61 -2.26 3.22 2.33
N PRO A 62 -1.59 4.07 3.14
CA PRO A 62 -0.76 3.60 4.23
C PRO A 62 -1.58 2.70 5.16
N ASP A 63 -0.97 1.62 5.64
CA ASP A 63 -1.60 0.78 6.65
C ASP A 63 -1.70 1.57 7.96
N PRO A 64 -2.90 1.87 8.49
CA PRO A 64 -3.05 2.63 9.72
C PRO A 64 -2.51 1.88 10.95
N ALA A 65 -2.26 0.57 10.86
CA ALA A 65 -1.62 -0.19 11.92
C ALA A 65 -0.09 0.00 11.96
N LEU A 66 0.50 0.64 10.95
CA LEU A 66 1.93 0.87 10.84
C LEU A 66 2.25 2.36 10.90
N GLU A 67 3.18 2.74 11.77
CA GLU A 67 3.67 4.11 11.90
C GLU A 67 5.17 4.17 11.54
N ALA A 68 5.53 5.18 10.75
CA ALA A 68 6.93 5.46 10.44
C ALA A 68 7.57 6.25 11.59
N VAL A 69 8.43 5.59 12.36
CA VAL A 69 9.19 6.20 13.46
C VAL A 69 10.66 6.39 13.10
N ALA A 70 11.34 7.34 13.74
CA ALA A 70 12.77 7.47 13.61
C ALA A 70 13.48 6.21 14.13
N VAL A 71 14.58 5.80 13.49
CA VAL A 71 15.32 4.59 13.89
C VAL A 71 15.83 4.69 15.32
N GLU A 72 16.16 5.91 15.78
CA GLU A 72 16.57 6.20 17.14
C GLU A 72 15.43 5.99 18.15
N SER A 73 14.20 6.34 17.78
CA SER A 73 13.01 6.06 18.60
C SER A 73 12.71 4.56 18.71
N ALA A 74 13.17 3.76 17.75
CA ALA A 74 13.12 2.31 17.78
C ALA A 74 14.34 1.67 18.48
N GLY A 75 15.23 2.46 19.10
CA GLY A 75 16.41 1.99 19.82
C GLY A 75 17.62 1.66 18.93
N GLY A 76 17.55 1.95 17.63
CA GLY A 76 18.67 1.80 16.69
C GLY A 76 19.56 3.04 16.62
N THR A 77 20.69 2.90 15.96
CA THR A 77 21.61 4.00 15.65
C THR A 77 21.66 4.24 14.15
N LEU A 78 21.72 5.50 13.75
CA LEU A 78 21.95 5.86 12.35
C LEU A 78 23.31 5.35 11.89
N THR A 79 23.37 4.88 10.65
CA THR A 79 24.64 4.75 9.94
C THR A 79 25.21 6.14 9.63
N ALA A 80 26.54 6.22 9.43
CA ALA A 80 27.19 7.48 9.05
C ALA A 80 26.58 8.11 7.77
N ALA A 81 26.20 7.27 6.80
CA ALA A 81 25.56 7.73 5.56
C ALA A 81 24.15 8.32 5.83
N GLN A 82 23.35 7.70 6.70
CA GLN A 82 22.04 8.22 7.07
C GLN A 82 22.13 9.53 7.85
N GLY A 83 23.13 9.67 8.74
CA GLY A 83 23.41 10.91 9.45
C GLY A 83 23.79 12.05 8.50
N ALA A 84 24.76 11.82 7.62
CA ALA A 84 25.19 12.81 6.64
C ALA A 84 24.06 13.26 5.70
N PHE A 85 23.21 12.33 5.25
CA PHE A 85 22.02 12.67 4.45
C PHE A 85 21.06 13.58 5.21
N ARG A 86 20.78 13.25 6.49
CA ARG A 86 19.86 14.04 7.31
C ARG A 86 20.39 15.45 7.54
N GLU A 87 21.67 15.61 7.85
CA GLU A 87 22.31 16.92 8.05
C GLU A 87 22.24 17.78 6.77
N ALA A 88 22.57 17.20 5.62
CA ALA A 88 22.49 17.89 4.33
C ALA A 88 21.05 18.31 4.01
N TRP A 89 20.07 17.44 4.28
CA TRP A 89 18.66 17.74 4.05
C TRP A 89 18.16 18.86 4.95
N LEU A 90 18.38 18.78 6.27
CA LEU A 90 17.92 19.78 7.23
C LEU A 90 18.61 21.13 7.03
N GLY A 91 19.92 21.13 6.73
CA GLY A 91 20.67 22.35 6.43
C GLY A 91 20.13 23.09 5.20
N SER A 92 19.57 22.37 4.21
CA SER A 92 18.95 22.99 3.03
C SER A 92 17.58 23.62 3.30
N LYS A 93 16.88 23.20 4.37
CA LYS A 93 15.54 23.67 4.74
C LYS A 93 15.55 24.85 5.72
N ALA A 94 16.71 25.18 6.29
CA ALA A 94 16.90 26.27 7.24
C ALA A 94 17.24 27.63 6.58
N ARG A 95 17.09 27.75 5.25
CA ARG A 95 17.29 28.98 4.49
C ARG A 95 16.01 29.50 3.85
#